data_AF-A0A2J0LQ35-F1
#
_entry.id   AF-A0A2J0LQ35-F1
#
_cell.length_a   1.000
_cell.length_b   1.000
_cell.length_c   1.000
_cell.angle_alpha   90.00
_cell.angle_beta   90.00
_cell.angle_gamma   90.00
#
_symmetry.space_group_name_H-M   'P 1'
#
loop_
_entity.id
_entity.type
_entity.pdbx_description
1 polymer ?
#
loop_
_entity_poly.entity_id
_entity_poly.type
_entity_poly.pdbx_seq_one_letter_code
_entity_poly.pdbx_strand_id
1 'polypeptide(L)'
;RRPFSIHRLKAKGSRLEGIEILYEVVGKGTKSLSKKREGEFLDVMGPLGSGFSLHRPLSLEPRAIIIAGGIGAAPLVYLAEELKKNKIKTIVLIGAKTKGFILCEKDFKKVTSEVYVSTDDGTYGCKGFVSKLFRKILKTTESKFETVVYVCGPAGMLRCIADICRERNFECQESMEEKMACGIGACLGCVVETKSGNKLVCKDGPVFDAKELIW
;
A
#
# COMPACT_ATOMS: atom_id res chain seq x y z
N ARG A 1 -13.89 -11.17 -13.31
CA ARG A 1 -12.51 -10.64 -13.23
C ARG A 1 -12.06 -10.56 -11.77
N ARG A 2 -10.77 -10.35 -11.48
CA ARG A 2 -10.22 -10.16 -10.12
C ARG A 2 -9.25 -8.98 -10.14
N PRO A 3 -9.44 -7.94 -9.31
CA PRO A 3 -8.50 -6.83 -9.24
C PRO A 3 -7.25 -7.26 -8.46
N PHE A 4 -6.07 -6.94 -8.98
CA PHE A 4 -4.79 -7.13 -8.30
C PHE A 4 -3.96 -5.86 -8.44
N SER A 5 -3.31 -5.47 -7.36
CA SER A 5 -2.29 -4.43 -7.39
C SER A 5 -1.07 -4.87 -8.21
N ILE A 6 -0.44 -3.92 -8.89
CA ILE A 6 0.88 -4.12 -9.47
C ILE A 6 1.91 -4.18 -8.33
N HIS A 7 2.60 -5.30 -8.20
CA HIS A 7 3.65 -5.51 -7.20
C HIS A 7 5.00 -4.95 -7.65
N ARG A 8 5.33 -5.08 -8.94
CA ARG A 8 6.59 -4.58 -9.51
C ARG A 8 6.54 -4.36 -11.03
N LEU A 9 7.27 -3.33 -11.45
CA LEU A 9 7.81 -3.05 -12.79
C LEU A 9 8.86 -4.06 -13.30
N LYS A 10 8.61 -4.89 -14.34
CA LYS A 10 9.71 -5.58 -15.05
C LYS A 10 10.09 -4.81 -16.31
N ALA A 11 11.28 -4.21 -16.32
CA ALA A 11 11.77 -3.42 -17.44
C ALA A 11 13.20 -3.80 -17.84
N LYS A 12 13.50 -3.66 -19.13
CA LYS A 12 14.84 -3.79 -19.70
C LYS A 12 15.18 -2.49 -20.41
N GLY A 13 16.07 -1.70 -19.79
CA GLY A 13 16.28 -0.31 -20.21
C GLY A 13 15.01 0.51 -20.02
N SER A 14 14.58 1.22 -21.06
CA SER A 14 13.32 1.99 -21.08
C SER A 14 12.09 1.16 -21.43
N ARG A 15 12.25 -0.10 -21.86
CA ARG A 15 11.14 -0.95 -22.30
C ARG A 15 10.53 -1.71 -21.13
N LEU A 16 9.24 -1.51 -20.91
CA LEU A 16 8.43 -2.36 -20.02
C LEU A 16 8.25 -3.75 -20.68
N GLU A 17 8.70 -4.79 -19.99
CA GLU A 17 8.60 -6.19 -20.45
C GLU A 17 7.50 -6.96 -19.71
N GLY A 18 7.08 -6.49 -18.53
CA GLY A 18 5.97 -7.10 -17.83
C GLY A 18 5.71 -6.49 -16.46
N ILE A 19 4.78 -7.11 -15.75
CA ILE A 19 4.41 -6.77 -14.39
C ILE A 19 4.53 -8.00 -13.50
N GLU A 20 4.79 -7.77 -12.23
CA GLU A 20 4.66 -8.76 -11.17
C GLU A 20 3.40 -8.47 -10.38
N ILE A 21 2.65 -9.51 -10.01
CA ILE A 21 1.51 -9.43 -9.10
C ILE A 21 1.76 -10.38 -7.92
N LEU A 22 1.44 -9.93 -6.71
CA LEU A 22 1.47 -10.73 -5.49
C LEU A 22 0.04 -10.80 -4.95
N TYR A 23 -0.46 -12.00 -4.68
CA TYR A 23 -1.83 -12.22 -4.25
C TYR A 23 -1.95 -13.41 -3.29
N GLU A 24 -3.02 -13.41 -2.49
CA GLU A 24 -3.36 -14.51 -1.60
C GLU A 24 -4.42 -15.45 -2.22
N VAL A 25 -4.27 -16.76 -1.99
CA VAL A 25 -5.20 -17.78 -2.51
C VAL A 25 -6.42 -17.93 -1.58
N VAL A 26 -7.37 -17.01 -1.71
CA VAL A 26 -8.58 -16.94 -0.85
C VAL A 26 -9.89 -17.39 -1.50
N GLY A 27 -9.88 -17.96 -2.72
CA GLY A 27 -11.11 -18.43 -3.35
C GLY A 27 -10.93 -19.12 -4.70
N LYS A 28 -12.05 -19.49 -5.35
CA LYS A 28 -12.02 -20.26 -6.62
C LYS A 28 -11.18 -19.58 -7.71
N GLY A 29 -11.29 -18.26 -7.86
CA GLY A 29 -10.56 -17.50 -8.88
C GLY A 29 -9.05 -17.49 -8.65
N THR A 30 -8.60 -17.15 -7.44
CA THR A 30 -7.17 -17.14 -7.09
C THR A 30 -6.58 -18.55 -7.04
N LYS A 31 -7.36 -19.57 -6.66
CA LYS A 31 -6.96 -20.99 -6.73
C LYS A 31 -6.79 -21.49 -8.16
N SER A 32 -7.59 -20.97 -9.10
CA SER A 32 -7.39 -21.27 -10.52
C SER A 32 -6.15 -20.56 -11.06
N LEU A 33 -5.94 -19.30 -10.68
CA LEU A 33 -4.78 -18.51 -11.07
C LEU A 33 -3.48 -19.12 -10.54
N SER A 34 -3.47 -19.66 -9.32
CA SER A 34 -2.28 -20.25 -8.69
C SER A 34 -1.80 -21.54 -9.34
N LYS A 35 -2.57 -22.11 -10.26
CA LYS A 35 -2.23 -23.31 -11.01
C LYS A 35 -1.71 -23.01 -12.41
N LYS A 36 -1.74 -21.74 -12.83
CA LYS A 36 -1.25 -21.32 -14.14
C LYS A 36 0.26 -21.50 -14.23
N ARG A 37 0.74 -21.83 -15.44
CA ARG A 37 2.14 -22.12 -15.73
C ARG A 37 2.71 -21.13 -16.72
N GLU A 38 4.04 -21.09 -16.78
CA GLU A 38 4.76 -20.32 -17.80
C GLU A 38 4.31 -20.72 -19.22
N GLY A 39 4.19 -19.73 -20.10
CA GLY A 39 3.67 -19.91 -21.46
C GLY A 39 2.14 -19.89 -21.57
N GLU A 40 1.40 -19.97 -20.46
CA GLU A 40 -0.06 -19.86 -20.50
C GLU A 40 -0.53 -18.40 -20.53
N PHE A 41 -1.61 -18.15 -21.25
CA PHE A 41 -2.19 -16.82 -21.38
C PHE A 41 -3.16 -16.47 -20.25
N LEU A 42 -3.20 -15.18 -19.92
CA LEU A 42 -4.12 -14.54 -19.00
C LEU A 42 -4.79 -13.35 -19.70
N ASP A 43 -6.11 -13.22 -19.56
CA ASP A 43 -6.83 -12.00 -19.93
C ASP A 43 -6.58 -10.94 -18.86
N VAL A 44 -5.93 -9.85 -19.26
CA VAL A 44 -5.54 -8.75 -18.40
C VAL A 44 -6.15 -7.45 -18.93
N MET A 45 -6.70 -6.66 -18.02
CA MET A 45 -7.19 -5.31 -18.30
C MET A 45 -6.49 -4.34 -17.35
N GLY A 46 -5.71 -3.40 -17.90
CA GLY A 46 -5.04 -2.36 -17.14
C GLY A 46 -3.91 -1.66 -17.87
N PRO A 47 -3.19 -0.74 -17.20
CA PRO A 47 -3.38 -0.36 -15.79
C PRO A 47 -4.72 0.36 -15.54
N LEU A 48 -5.20 0.31 -14.30
CA LEU A 48 -6.48 0.90 -13.87
C LEU A 48 -6.29 1.70 -12.58
N GLY A 49 -7.16 2.70 -12.38
CA GLY A 49 -7.18 3.55 -11.20
C GLY A 49 -6.05 4.58 -11.12
N SER A 50 -6.12 5.37 -10.06
CA SER A 50 -5.19 6.40 -9.60
C SER A 50 -4.32 5.86 -8.48
N GLY A 51 -3.01 5.80 -8.73
CA GLY A 51 -2.01 5.31 -7.77
C GLY A 51 -1.56 6.37 -6.78
N PHE A 52 -0.54 6.01 -5.99
CA PHE A 52 0.10 6.93 -5.04
C PHE A 52 0.78 8.10 -5.77
N SER A 53 0.60 9.29 -5.23
CA SER A 53 1.27 10.50 -5.70
C SER A 53 2.56 10.69 -4.92
N LEU A 54 3.69 10.76 -5.62
CA LEU A 54 4.99 11.12 -5.05
C LEU A 54 5.11 12.65 -5.02
N HIS A 55 4.29 13.32 -4.20
CA HIS A 55 4.21 14.78 -4.22
C HIS A 55 5.58 15.45 -3.93
N ARG A 56 5.86 16.56 -4.62
CA ARG A 56 6.84 17.64 -4.29
C ARG A 56 6.32 18.95 -4.90
N PRO A 57 6.53 20.16 -4.30
CA PRO A 57 7.65 20.56 -3.41
C PRO A 57 7.29 21.49 -2.21
N LEU A 58 8.00 21.40 -1.06
CA LEU A 58 8.07 22.47 -0.04
C LEU A 58 9.42 22.47 0.71
N SER A 59 9.64 23.51 1.52
CA SER A 59 10.88 24.09 2.09
C SER A 59 11.84 23.18 2.87
N LEU A 60 11.55 21.88 3.02
CA LEU A 60 12.28 20.93 3.87
C LEU A 60 12.54 19.60 3.14
N GLU A 61 13.43 18.77 3.69
CA GLU A 61 13.67 17.43 3.15
C GLU A 61 12.43 16.53 3.34
N PRO A 62 11.89 15.91 2.28
CA PRO A 62 10.74 15.01 2.39
C PRO A 62 11.15 13.65 2.94
N ARG A 63 10.29 13.07 3.78
CA ARG A 63 10.40 11.70 4.30
C ARG A 63 9.10 10.95 4.06
N ALA A 64 9.21 9.76 3.48
CA ALA A 64 8.09 8.85 3.31
C ALA A 64 8.03 7.85 4.47
N ILE A 65 6.83 7.59 4.97
CA ILE A 65 6.57 6.46 5.87
C ILE A 65 5.58 5.53 5.16
N ILE A 66 6.02 4.32 4.85
CA ILE A 66 5.20 3.27 4.28
C ILE A 66 4.68 2.39 5.40
N ILE A 67 3.38 2.11 5.44
CA ILE A 67 2.76 1.24 6.43
C ILE A 67 1.97 0.14 5.71
N ALA A 68 2.46 -1.10 5.79
CA ALA A 68 1.92 -2.26 5.12
C ALA A 68 1.21 -3.20 6.09
N GLY A 69 -0.02 -3.63 5.76
CA GLY A 69 -0.77 -4.63 6.52
C GLY A 69 -1.14 -5.83 5.67
N GLY A 70 -0.62 -7.01 5.99
CA GLY A 70 -0.91 -8.24 5.24
C GLY A 70 -0.62 -8.11 3.74
N ILE A 71 -1.56 -8.53 2.88
CA ILE A 71 -1.41 -8.49 1.42
C ILE A 71 -1.29 -7.06 0.87
N GLY A 72 -1.69 -6.03 1.64
CA GLY A 72 -1.46 -4.63 1.31
C GLY A 72 0.02 -4.24 1.16
N ALA A 73 0.95 -5.11 1.58
CA ALA A 73 2.37 -4.98 1.25
C ALA A 73 2.66 -5.03 -0.27
N ALA A 74 1.81 -5.72 -1.05
CA ALA A 74 2.03 -5.94 -2.48
C ALA A 74 2.19 -4.63 -3.30
N PRO A 75 1.24 -3.68 -3.31
CA PRO A 75 1.41 -2.41 -4.04
C PRO A 75 2.54 -1.54 -3.46
N LEU A 76 2.79 -1.65 -2.15
CA LEU A 76 3.72 -0.79 -1.44
C LEU A 76 5.19 -1.09 -1.77
N VAL A 77 5.51 -2.30 -2.25
CA VAL A 77 6.86 -2.59 -2.74
C VAL A 77 7.19 -1.78 -3.99
N TYR A 78 6.26 -1.71 -4.95
CA TYR A 78 6.48 -0.88 -6.14
C TYR A 78 6.64 0.60 -5.76
N LEU A 79 5.78 1.09 -4.85
CA LEU A 79 5.91 2.44 -4.30
C LEU A 79 7.28 2.67 -3.64
N ALA A 80 7.75 1.74 -2.81
CA ALA A 80 9.04 1.85 -2.13
C ALA A 80 10.21 1.93 -3.14
N GLU A 81 10.16 1.14 -4.22
CA GLU A 81 11.15 1.19 -5.29
C GLU A 81 11.14 2.55 -6.01
N GLU A 82 9.97 3.13 -6.27
CA GLU A 82 9.85 4.47 -6.86
C GLU A 82 10.34 5.58 -5.92
N LEU A 83 10.03 5.50 -4.62
CA LEU A 83 10.56 6.43 -3.62
C LEU A 83 12.10 6.38 -3.55
N LYS A 84 12.69 5.18 -3.65
CA LYS A 84 14.15 4.99 -3.73
C LYS A 84 14.75 5.66 -4.96
N LYS A 85 14.15 5.45 -6.14
CA LYS A 85 14.59 6.07 -7.41
C LYS A 85 14.58 7.60 -7.32
N ASN A 86 13.56 8.14 -6.64
CA ASN A 86 13.42 9.57 -6.39
C ASN A 86 14.23 10.09 -5.19
N LYS A 87 15.09 9.25 -4.60
CA LYS A 87 15.97 9.59 -3.46
C LYS A 87 15.21 10.14 -2.24
N ILE A 88 14.00 9.65 -2.00
CA ILE A 88 13.20 10.04 -0.83
C ILE A 88 13.56 9.12 0.34
N LYS A 89 13.93 9.71 1.48
CA LYS A 89 14.20 8.95 2.72
C LYS A 89 12.92 8.22 3.13
N THR A 90 13.02 6.91 3.34
CA THR A 90 11.84 6.05 3.51
C THR A 90 11.98 5.18 4.75
N ILE A 91 10.96 5.19 5.59
CA ILE A 91 10.75 4.24 6.70
C ILE A 91 9.64 3.28 6.30
N VAL A 92 9.82 1.99 6.56
CA VAL A 92 8.78 0.98 6.29
C VAL A 92 8.36 0.31 7.60
N LEU A 93 7.06 0.30 7.85
CA LEU A 93 6.42 -0.42 8.95
C LEU A 93 5.56 -1.55 8.39
N ILE A 94 5.81 -2.78 8.85
CA ILE A 94 5.06 -3.97 8.41
C ILE A 94 4.25 -4.50 9.60
N GLY A 95 2.94 -4.63 9.41
CA GLY A 95 2.02 -5.28 10.34
C GLY A 95 1.57 -6.64 9.82
N ALA A 96 1.65 -7.65 10.67
CA ALA A 96 1.16 -9.00 10.37
C ALA A 96 0.52 -9.64 11.62
N LYS A 97 -0.36 -10.63 11.42
CA LYS A 97 -0.97 -11.38 12.53
C LYS A 97 0.09 -12.16 13.32
N THR A 98 0.94 -12.88 12.59
CA THR A 98 2.03 -13.69 13.12
C THR A 98 3.23 -13.60 12.17
N LYS A 99 4.39 -14.16 12.59
CA LYS A 99 5.62 -14.21 11.78
C LYS A 99 5.40 -14.83 10.39
N GLY A 100 4.53 -15.83 10.27
CA GLY A 100 4.25 -16.52 9.01
C GLY A 100 3.49 -15.67 7.99
N PHE A 101 2.84 -14.59 8.44
CA PHE A 101 2.09 -13.66 7.60
C PHE A 101 2.87 -12.39 7.22
N ILE A 102 4.16 -12.32 7.55
CA ILE A 102 5.01 -11.21 7.14
C ILE A 102 5.30 -11.33 5.64
N LEU A 103 4.89 -10.32 4.89
CA LEU A 103 5.11 -10.24 3.45
C LEU A 103 6.14 -9.16 3.11
N CYS A 104 6.92 -9.40 2.07
CA CYS A 104 7.80 -8.42 1.42
C CYS A 104 8.90 -7.77 2.29
N GLU A 105 9.17 -8.25 3.51
CA GLU A 105 10.21 -7.67 4.37
C GLU A 105 11.58 -7.62 3.67
N LYS A 106 11.96 -8.68 2.96
CA LYS A 106 13.21 -8.73 2.19
C LYS A 106 13.22 -7.71 1.04
N ASP A 107 12.09 -7.48 0.38
CA ASP A 107 11.99 -6.52 -0.70
C ASP A 107 12.10 -5.09 -0.19
N PHE A 108 11.43 -4.77 0.92
CA PHE A 108 11.57 -3.48 1.58
C PHE A 108 13.00 -3.22 2.09
N LYS A 109 13.69 -4.25 2.58
CA LYS A 109 15.11 -4.14 3.00
C LYS A 109 16.08 -3.88 1.84
N LYS A 110 15.70 -4.20 0.59
CA LYS A 110 16.48 -3.78 -0.60
C LYS A 110 16.32 -2.29 -0.87
N VAL A 111 15.26 -1.66 -0.37
CA VAL A 111 14.96 -0.24 -0.57
C VAL A 111 15.59 0.63 0.52
N THR A 112 15.39 0.28 1.79
CA THR A 112 15.83 1.06 2.95
C THR A 112 16.32 0.16 4.08
N SER A 113 17.22 0.68 4.93
CA SER A 113 17.63 0.03 6.17
C SER A 113 16.60 0.19 7.30
N GLU A 114 15.69 1.17 7.19
CA GLU A 114 14.68 1.50 8.21
C GLU A 114 13.40 0.68 7.99
N VAL A 115 13.50 -0.64 8.18
CA VAL A 115 12.36 -1.56 8.11
C VAL A 115 12.05 -2.11 9.49
N TYR A 116 10.84 -1.84 9.98
CA TYR A 116 10.37 -2.27 11.29
C TYR A 116 9.14 -3.14 11.15
N VAL A 117 9.08 -4.23 11.92
CA VAL A 117 7.98 -5.19 11.85
C VAL A 117 7.26 -5.28 13.19
N SER A 118 5.94 -5.39 13.15
CA SER A 118 5.08 -5.67 14.29
C SER A 118 4.22 -6.90 14.00
N THR A 119 4.14 -7.82 14.95
CA THR A 119 3.23 -8.96 14.91
C THR A 119 2.24 -8.90 16.07
N ASP A 120 0.97 -9.18 15.80
CA ASP A 120 -0.10 -9.09 16.82
C ASP A 120 0.21 -9.99 18.02
N ASP A 121 0.70 -11.20 17.78
CA ASP A 121 1.08 -12.18 18.80
C ASP A 121 2.50 -11.99 19.38
N GLY A 122 3.35 -11.18 18.74
CA GLY A 122 4.74 -10.94 19.13
C GLY A 122 5.73 -12.02 18.67
N THR A 123 5.33 -12.89 17.74
CA THR A 123 6.22 -13.95 17.18
C THR A 123 7.40 -13.41 16.37
N TYR A 124 7.35 -12.14 15.94
CA TYR A 124 8.47 -11.45 15.30
C TYR A 124 8.38 -9.93 15.43
N GLY A 125 9.52 -9.27 15.62
CA GLY A 125 9.59 -7.81 15.77
C GLY A 125 8.89 -7.32 17.04
N CYS A 126 8.17 -6.21 16.94
CA CYS A 126 7.40 -5.66 18.07
C CYS A 126 6.08 -6.42 18.25
N LYS A 127 5.65 -6.62 19.50
CA LYS A 127 4.33 -7.19 19.80
C LYS A 127 3.22 -6.13 19.69
N GLY A 128 2.14 -6.49 19.00
CA GLY A 128 0.90 -5.71 18.85
C GLY A 128 0.74 -5.10 17.46
N PHE A 129 -0.27 -4.23 17.32
CA PHE A 129 -0.61 -3.62 16.03
C PHE A 129 0.46 -2.66 15.51
N VAL A 130 0.56 -2.57 14.17
CA VAL A 130 1.49 -1.65 13.50
C VAL A 130 1.22 -0.18 13.83
N SER A 131 0.00 0.20 14.18
CA SER A 131 -0.34 1.55 14.66
C SER A 131 0.39 1.92 15.96
N LYS A 132 0.59 0.95 16.86
CA LYS A 132 1.38 1.13 18.09
C LYS A 132 2.87 1.29 17.77
N LEU A 133 3.38 0.49 16.84
CA LEU A 133 4.75 0.63 16.32
C LEU A 133 4.94 2.01 15.67
N PHE A 134 3.97 2.46 14.86
CA PHE A 134 4.00 3.76 14.22
C PHE A 134 4.10 4.89 15.24
N ARG A 135 3.24 4.91 16.27
CA ARG A 135 3.34 5.90 17.36
C ARG A 135 4.70 5.87 18.07
N LYS A 136 5.36 4.72 18.20
CA LYS A 136 6.70 4.60 18.78
C LYS A 136 7.76 5.26 17.88
N ILE A 137 7.72 5.00 16.58
CA ILE A 137 8.63 5.61 15.60
C ILE A 137 8.45 7.13 15.52
N LEU A 138 7.21 7.62 15.65
CA LEU A 138 6.95 9.06 15.67
C LEU A 138 7.51 9.78 16.90
N LYS A 139 7.79 9.08 18.01
CA LYS A 139 8.46 9.69 19.18
C LYS A 139 9.96 9.92 18.95
N THR A 140 10.56 9.12 18.07
CA THR A 140 12.00 9.16 17.78
C THR A 140 12.33 9.94 16.50
N THR A 141 11.31 10.29 15.71
CA THR A 141 11.49 11.03 14.45
C THR A 141 11.55 12.53 14.76
N GLU A 142 12.68 13.17 14.46
CA GLU A 142 12.86 14.62 14.62
C GLU A 142 11.89 15.42 13.74
N SER A 143 11.48 16.60 14.22
CA SER A 143 10.56 17.54 13.53
C SER A 143 11.15 18.22 12.29
N LYS A 144 12.27 17.73 11.76
CA LYS A 144 13.02 18.37 10.65
C LYS A 144 12.54 17.97 9.25
N PHE A 145 11.65 16.96 9.15
CA PHE A 145 11.22 16.41 7.88
C PHE A 145 9.74 16.65 7.65
N GLU A 146 9.40 17.00 6.41
CA GLU A 146 8.03 16.93 5.94
C GLU A 146 7.67 15.46 5.69
N THR A 147 6.65 14.96 6.38
CA THR A 147 6.32 13.53 6.41
C THR A 147 5.05 13.25 5.62
N VAL A 148 5.16 12.37 4.62
CA VAL A 148 4.02 11.80 3.89
C VAL A 148 3.89 10.33 4.24
N VAL A 149 2.69 9.92 4.62
CA VAL A 149 2.36 8.54 4.99
C VAL A 149 1.65 7.86 3.82
N TYR A 150 2.12 6.68 3.46
CA TYR A 150 1.52 5.83 2.44
C TYR A 150 1.12 4.51 3.08
N VAL A 151 -0.16 4.16 3.02
CA VAL A 151 -0.68 3.01 3.75
C VAL A 151 -1.60 2.14 2.88
N CYS A 152 -1.46 0.83 3.05
CA CYS A 152 -2.34 -0.16 2.42
C CYS A 152 -2.46 -1.39 3.34
N GLY A 153 -3.70 -1.83 3.58
CA GLY A 153 -4.00 -2.99 4.41
C GLY A 153 -5.46 -2.97 4.89
N PRO A 154 -5.79 -3.71 5.95
CA PRO A 154 -7.17 -3.85 6.42
C PRO A 154 -7.80 -2.52 6.86
N ALA A 155 -9.11 -2.36 6.64
CA ALA A 155 -9.88 -1.15 6.97
C ALA A 155 -9.65 -0.62 8.39
N GLY A 156 -9.64 -1.50 9.40
CA GLY A 156 -9.37 -1.10 10.79
C GLY A 156 -7.96 -0.55 10.99
N MET A 157 -6.97 -1.05 10.25
CA MET A 157 -5.62 -0.51 10.26
C MET A 157 -5.57 0.87 9.59
N LEU A 158 -6.19 1.01 8.40
CA LEU A 158 -6.26 2.29 7.67
C LEU A 158 -6.86 3.39 8.55
N ARG A 159 -8.04 3.16 9.14
CA ARG A 159 -8.68 4.09 10.08
C ARG A 159 -7.75 4.54 11.21
N CYS A 160 -7.09 3.59 11.90
CA CYS A 160 -6.18 3.94 12.99
C CYS A 160 -4.98 4.77 12.52
N ILE A 161 -4.44 4.51 11.33
CA ILE A 161 -3.35 5.29 10.75
C ILE A 161 -3.84 6.68 10.35
N ALA A 162 -5.02 6.79 9.72
CA ALA A 162 -5.67 8.05 9.40
C ALA A 162 -5.82 8.95 10.63
N ASP A 163 -6.29 8.39 11.76
CA ASP A 163 -6.46 9.12 13.02
C ASP A 163 -5.11 9.62 13.56
N ILE A 164 -4.05 8.80 13.54
CA ILE A 164 -2.70 9.20 13.95
C ILE A 164 -2.16 10.32 13.05
N CYS A 165 -2.35 10.22 11.74
CA CYS A 165 -1.90 11.24 10.79
C CYS A 165 -2.65 12.55 10.97
N ARG A 166 -3.96 12.49 11.29
CA ARG A 166 -4.78 13.66 11.61
C ARG A 166 -4.29 14.38 12.86
N GLU A 167 -4.00 13.65 13.94
CA GLU A 167 -3.43 14.21 15.18
C GLU A 167 -2.10 14.94 14.95
N ARG A 168 -1.30 14.47 13.98
CA ARG A 168 0.03 15.01 13.66
C ARG A 168 0.05 15.97 12.48
N ASN A 169 -1.11 16.19 11.84
CA ASN A 169 -1.25 16.94 10.59
C ASN A 169 -0.30 16.45 9.47
N PHE A 170 -0.13 15.14 9.33
CA PHE A 170 0.60 14.54 8.21
C PHE A 170 -0.29 14.37 6.99
N GLU A 171 0.30 14.47 5.80
CA GLU A 171 -0.33 13.96 4.59
C GLU A 171 -0.37 12.43 4.66
N CYS A 172 -1.52 11.84 4.33
CA CYS A 172 -1.72 10.40 4.38
C CYS A 172 -2.50 9.95 3.16
N GLN A 173 -1.89 9.09 2.35
CA GLN A 173 -2.49 8.47 1.17
C GLN A 173 -2.80 7.00 1.47
N GLU A 174 -4.06 6.61 1.28
CA GLU A 174 -4.57 5.29 1.65
C GLU A 174 -5.05 4.55 0.40
N SER A 175 -4.47 3.37 0.13
CA SER A 175 -4.95 2.50 -0.93
C SER A 175 -6.11 1.65 -0.41
N MET A 176 -7.31 1.97 -0.87
CA MET A 176 -8.56 1.29 -0.53
C MET A 176 -8.79 0.06 -1.39
N GLU A 177 -9.44 -0.95 -0.82
CA GLU A 177 -9.90 -2.14 -1.53
C GLU A 177 -11.42 -2.24 -1.43
N GLU A 178 -12.06 -2.54 -2.55
CA GLU A 178 -13.50 -2.78 -2.61
C GLU A 178 -13.84 -3.92 -3.57
N LYS A 179 -15.06 -4.46 -3.45
CA LYS A 179 -15.55 -5.47 -4.39
C LYS A 179 -15.76 -4.84 -5.77
N MET A 180 -14.96 -5.27 -6.75
CA MET A 180 -15.03 -4.76 -8.12
C MET A 180 -15.61 -5.79 -9.10
N ALA A 181 -16.56 -5.35 -9.93
CA ALA A 181 -17.08 -6.13 -11.05
C ALA A 181 -16.49 -5.67 -12.40
N CYS A 182 -16.77 -4.43 -12.81
CA CYS A 182 -16.32 -3.90 -14.11
C CYS A 182 -14.87 -3.38 -14.10
N GLY A 183 -14.39 -2.83 -12.99
CA GLY A 183 -13.04 -2.24 -12.89
C GLY A 183 -12.83 -0.91 -13.64
N ILE A 184 -13.86 -0.38 -14.31
CA ILE A 184 -13.77 0.82 -15.18
C ILE A 184 -14.80 1.91 -14.83
N GLY A 185 -15.47 1.77 -13.68
CA GLY A 185 -16.46 2.74 -13.18
C GLY A 185 -17.88 2.63 -13.76
N ALA A 186 -18.15 1.68 -14.66
CA ALA A 186 -19.47 1.53 -15.27
C ALA A 186 -20.56 0.97 -14.33
N CYS A 187 -20.22 -0.03 -13.49
CA CYS A 187 -21.22 -0.73 -12.67
C CYS A 187 -21.55 -0.06 -11.34
N LEU A 188 -20.77 0.95 -10.92
CA LEU A 188 -20.90 1.64 -9.63
C LEU A 188 -20.85 0.73 -8.37
N GLY A 189 -20.33 -0.51 -8.49
CA GLY A 189 -20.34 -1.47 -7.37
C GLY A 189 -19.21 -1.30 -6.34
N CYS A 190 -18.17 -0.54 -6.64
CA CYS A 190 -17.00 -0.30 -5.77
C CYS A 190 -17.02 1.12 -5.20
N VAL A 191 -18.15 1.52 -4.62
CA VAL A 191 -18.33 2.86 -4.06
C VAL A 191 -17.67 2.94 -2.68
N VAL A 192 -17.03 4.07 -2.41
CA VAL A 192 -16.60 4.53 -1.09
C VAL A 192 -17.21 5.90 -0.81
N GLU A 193 -17.61 6.12 0.43
CA GLU A 193 -18.13 7.41 0.88
C GLU A 193 -16.97 8.36 1.21
N THR A 194 -16.99 9.54 0.61
CA THR A 194 -16.02 10.60 0.91
C THR A 194 -16.75 11.89 1.25
N LYS A 195 -16.02 12.85 1.83
CA LYS A 195 -16.55 14.19 2.14
C LYS A 195 -17.00 14.96 0.91
N SER A 196 -16.52 14.60 -0.29
CA SER A 196 -16.93 15.20 -1.56
C SER A 196 -18.04 14.43 -2.28
N GLY A 197 -18.59 13.40 -1.63
CA GLY A 197 -19.63 12.52 -2.16
C GLY A 197 -19.10 11.10 -2.42
N ASN A 198 -19.94 10.29 -3.07
CA ASN A 198 -19.59 8.91 -3.38
C ASN A 198 -18.55 8.86 -4.51
N LYS A 199 -17.45 8.15 -4.27
CA LYS A 199 -16.37 7.91 -5.25
C LYS A 199 -16.22 6.42 -5.54
N LEU A 200 -15.66 6.08 -6.70
CA LEU A 200 -15.46 4.72 -7.16
C LEU A 200 -14.00 4.31 -7.01
N VAL A 201 -13.72 3.25 -6.24
CA VAL A 201 -12.34 2.78 -6.01
C VAL A 201 -11.61 2.42 -7.32
N CYS A 202 -12.30 1.86 -8.32
CA CYS A 202 -11.65 1.47 -9.57
C CYS A 202 -11.38 2.63 -10.55
N LYS A 203 -12.00 3.80 -10.35
CA LYS A 203 -11.93 4.94 -11.28
C LYS A 203 -11.32 6.17 -10.62
N ASP A 204 -11.81 6.53 -9.46
CA ASP A 204 -11.37 7.71 -8.70
C ASP A 204 -10.21 7.35 -7.75
N GLY A 205 -10.21 6.11 -7.23
CA GLY A 205 -9.11 5.52 -6.45
C GLY A 205 -8.23 4.58 -7.29
N PRO A 206 -7.53 3.59 -6.69
CA PRO A 206 -7.75 3.10 -5.33
C PRO A 206 -7.11 3.93 -4.23
N VAL A 207 -6.19 4.85 -4.56
CA VAL A 207 -5.53 5.69 -3.57
C VAL A 207 -6.33 6.97 -3.33
N PHE A 208 -6.61 7.27 -2.06
CA PHE A 208 -7.32 8.47 -1.63
C PHE A 208 -6.52 9.21 -0.54
N ASP A 209 -6.76 10.51 -0.39
CA ASP A 209 -6.32 11.23 0.81
C ASP A 209 -7.16 10.78 2.01
N ALA A 210 -6.51 10.38 3.11
CA ALA A 210 -7.15 9.96 4.35
C ALA A 210 -8.12 11.01 4.92
N LYS A 211 -7.90 12.30 4.62
CA LYS A 211 -8.79 13.41 5.02
C LYS A 211 -10.11 13.40 4.26
N GLU A 212 -10.16 12.78 3.09
CA GLU A 212 -11.34 12.71 2.24
C GLU A 212 -12.28 11.58 2.66
N LEU A 213 -11.73 10.48 3.15
CA LEU A 213 -12.48 9.27 3.50
C LEU A 213 -13.34 9.46 4.76
N ILE A 214 -14.52 8.84 4.77
CA ILE A 214 -15.41 8.76 5.93
C ILE A 214 -15.22 7.37 6.57
N TRP A 215 -14.80 7.37 7.84
CA TRP A 215 -14.46 6.17 8.63
C TRP A 215 -15.42 5.93 9.80
#